data_AF-A0A1H6KVI6-F1
#
_entry.id   AF-A0A1H6KVI6-F1
#
_cell.length_a   1.000
_cell.length_b   1.000
_cell.length_c   1.000
_cell.angle_alpha   90.00
_cell.angle_beta   90.00
_cell.angle_gamma   90.00
#
_symmetry.space_group_name_H-M   'P 1'
#
loop_
_entity.id
_entity.type
_entity.pdbx_description
1 polymer ?
#
loop_
_entity_poly.entity_id
_entity_poly.type
_entity_poly.pdbx_seq_one_letter_code
_entity_poly.pdbx_strand_id
1 'polypeptide(L)'
;MRLIIIVTTALTLVACSSKPFISTAEHQDKLKQRCISALADELKQDKAANNRCDYDAMMSMYLAKRLYETGADSHYAQCKTLHAEKEQVDECFKATQVKYYDNWMTMPPMKLAK
;
A
#
# COMPACT_ATOMS: atom_id res chain seq x y z
N MET A 1 23.71 -48.98 29.95
CA MET A 1 22.54 -48.41 29.25
C MET A 1 22.12 -47.11 29.93
N ARG A 2 22.38 -45.96 29.31
CA ARG A 2 21.74 -44.69 29.66
C ARG A 2 21.47 -43.95 28.35
N LEU A 3 20.23 -44.06 27.86
CA LEU A 3 19.75 -43.27 26.74
C LEU A 3 19.54 -41.84 27.22
N ILE A 4 20.37 -40.92 26.75
CA ILE A 4 20.17 -39.48 26.92
C ILE A 4 19.21 -39.07 25.79
N ILE A 5 17.92 -38.94 26.12
CA ILE A 5 16.93 -38.40 25.19
C ILE A 5 17.03 -36.88 25.30
N ILE A 6 17.81 -36.26 24.40
CA ILE A 6 17.79 -34.81 24.21
C ILE A 6 16.57 -34.50 23.34
N VAL A 7 15.43 -34.23 23.97
CA VAL A 7 14.26 -33.65 23.31
C VAL A 7 14.55 -32.17 23.08
N THR A 8 15.26 -31.85 21.99
CA THR A 8 15.33 -30.48 21.46
C THR A 8 13.99 -30.17 20.82
N THR A 9 13.06 -29.66 21.63
CA THR A 9 11.87 -28.94 21.14
C THR A 9 12.34 -27.71 20.37
N ALA A 10 12.51 -27.86 19.06
CA ALA A 10 12.57 -26.74 18.14
C ALA A 10 11.20 -26.06 18.13
N LEU A 11 11.01 -25.08 19.03
CA LEU A 11 10.01 -24.03 18.83
C LEU A 11 10.48 -23.22 17.61
N THR A 12 10.20 -23.70 16.41
CA THR A 12 10.12 -22.80 15.26
C THR A 12 8.89 -21.96 15.49
N LEU A 13 9.07 -20.82 16.15
CA LEU A 13 8.16 -19.68 16.07
C LEU A 13 7.94 -19.46 14.58
N VAL A 14 6.82 -19.96 14.07
CA VAL A 14 6.30 -19.62 12.75
C VAL A 14 5.96 -18.15 12.88
N ALA A 15 6.97 -17.29 12.71
CA ALA A 15 6.77 -15.88 12.60
C ALA A 15 5.82 -15.73 11.42
N CYS A 16 4.57 -15.33 11.70
CA CYS A 16 3.67 -14.79 10.71
C CYS A 16 4.40 -13.59 10.10
N SER A 17 5.20 -13.85 9.07
CA SER A 17 5.93 -12.87 8.30
C SER A 17 4.90 -12.12 7.48
N SER A 18 4.18 -11.20 8.12
CA SER A 18 3.29 -10.29 7.43
C SER A 18 4.14 -9.46 6.46
N LYS A 19 3.80 -9.53 5.17
CA LYS A 19 4.45 -8.71 4.13
C LYS A 19 4.30 -7.22 4.52
N PRO A 20 5.36 -6.42 4.42
CA PRO A 20 5.27 -5.01 4.81
C PRO A 20 4.52 -4.21 3.75
N PHE A 21 3.43 -3.55 4.13
CA PHE A 21 2.72 -2.62 3.25
C PHE A 21 3.10 -1.17 3.57
N ILE A 22 3.24 -0.33 2.54
CA ILE A 22 3.50 1.10 2.72
C ILE A 22 2.20 1.84 3.08
N SER A 23 2.33 2.96 3.79
CA SER A 23 1.22 3.91 3.95
C SER A 23 0.94 4.63 2.63
N THR A 24 -0.33 4.89 2.33
CA THR A 24 -0.78 5.66 1.17
C THR A 24 -1.33 7.05 1.53
N ALA A 25 -1.14 7.48 2.79
CA ALA A 25 -1.69 8.73 3.30
C ALA A 25 -1.23 9.96 2.48
N GLU A 26 0.06 10.01 2.12
CA GLU A 26 0.60 11.10 1.31
C GLU A 26 0.00 11.14 -0.10
N HIS A 27 -0.20 9.97 -0.72
CA HIS A 27 -0.87 9.86 -2.03
C HIS A 27 -2.34 10.31 -1.94
N GLN A 28 -3.05 9.93 -0.88
CA GLN A 28 -4.42 10.41 -0.62
C GLN A 28 -4.46 11.93 -0.47
N ASP A 29 -3.58 12.52 0.35
CA ASP A 29 -3.52 13.97 0.53
C ASP A 29 -3.23 14.70 -0.79
N LYS A 30 -2.31 14.18 -1.60
CA LYS A 30 -2.01 14.72 -2.94
C LYS A 30 -3.24 14.69 -3.85
N LEU A 31 -4.02 13.60 -3.85
CA LEU A 31 -5.26 13.52 -4.64
C LEU A 31 -6.29 14.53 -4.16
N LYS A 32 -6.45 14.68 -2.84
CA LYS A 32 -7.34 15.68 -2.24
C LYS A 32 -6.94 17.09 -2.65
N GLN A 33 -5.67 17.45 -2.54
CA GLN A 33 -5.18 18.78 -2.95
C GLN A 33 -5.36 19.04 -4.44
N ARG A 34 -5.15 18.01 -5.29
CA ARG A 34 -5.43 18.11 -6.73
C ARG A 34 -6.91 18.37 -7.01
N CYS A 35 -7.82 17.72 -6.28
CA CYS A 35 -9.25 17.97 -6.37
C CYS A 35 -9.60 19.41 -5.96
N ILE A 36 -9.14 19.87 -4.79
CA ILE A 36 -9.40 21.23 -4.28
C ILE A 36 -8.88 22.29 -5.25
N SER A 37 -7.68 22.08 -5.80
CA SER A 37 -7.06 23.01 -6.76
C SER A 37 -7.86 23.15 -8.06
N ALA A 38 -8.62 22.11 -8.45
CA ALA A 38 -9.47 22.10 -9.64
C ALA A 38 -10.88 22.65 -9.40
N LEU A 39 -11.25 22.96 -8.15
CA LEU A 39 -12.52 23.62 -7.83
C LEU A 39 -12.50 25.09 -8.26
N ALA A 40 -13.69 25.64 -8.50
CA ALA A 40 -13.87 27.09 -8.62
C ALA A 40 -13.44 27.78 -7.30
N ASP A 41 -12.93 29.00 -7.38
CA ASP A 41 -12.36 29.72 -6.22
C ASP A 41 -13.34 29.84 -5.05
N GLU A 42 -14.62 30.08 -5.34
CA GLU A 42 -15.71 30.17 -4.36
C GLU A 42 -15.92 28.87 -3.56
N LEU A 43 -15.53 27.72 -4.13
CA LEU A 43 -15.72 26.40 -3.54
C LEU A 43 -14.48 25.88 -2.81
N LYS A 44 -13.31 26.52 -2.94
CA LYS A 44 -12.06 26.05 -2.31
C LYS A 44 -12.11 26.08 -0.79
N GLN A 45 -12.89 26.99 -0.22
CA GLN A 45 -13.12 27.09 1.22
C GLN A 45 -14.45 26.45 1.66
N ASP A 46 -15.27 25.98 0.71
CA ASP A 46 -16.52 25.33 1.03
C ASP A 46 -16.26 23.97 1.71
N LYS A 47 -16.85 23.80 2.89
CA LYS A 47 -16.65 22.59 3.70
C LYS A 47 -17.20 21.35 3.00
N ALA A 48 -18.34 21.44 2.31
CA ALA A 48 -18.94 20.30 1.64
C ALA A 48 -18.10 19.86 0.43
N ALA A 49 -17.58 20.82 -0.36
CA ALA A 49 -16.68 20.55 -1.47
C ALA A 49 -15.36 19.93 -0.99
N ASN A 50 -14.78 20.44 0.09
CA ASN A 50 -13.56 19.89 0.68
C ASN A 50 -13.76 18.47 1.22
N ASN A 51 -14.90 18.19 1.88
CA ASN A 51 -15.25 16.85 2.32
C ASN A 51 -15.45 15.89 1.14
N ARG A 52 -16.02 16.36 0.03
CA ARG A 52 -16.15 15.54 -1.17
C ARG A 52 -14.80 15.21 -1.78
N CYS A 53 -13.89 16.18 -1.87
CA CYS A 53 -12.53 15.93 -2.34
C CYS A 53 -11.77 14.93 -1.44
N ASP A 54 -11.99 14.99 -0.12
CA ASP A 54 -11.43 14.02 0.83
C ASP A 54 -11.96 12.60 0.57
N TYR A 55 -13.28 12.46 0.41
CA TYR A 55 -13.93 11.19 0.12
C TYR A 55 -13.47 10.59 -1.22
N ASP A 56 -13.42 11.40 -2.28
CA ASP A 56 -13.00 10.96 -3.61
C ASP A 56 -11.53 10.49 -3.58
N ALA A 57 -10.65 11.22 -2.85
CA ALA A 57 -9.26 10.83 -2.67
C ALA A 57 -9.12 9.51 -1.89
N MET A 58 -9.87 9.36 -0.79
CA MET A 58 -9.90 8.14 0.01
C MET A 58 -10.36 6.95 -0.83
N MET A 59 -11.45 7.09 -1.58
CA MET A 59 -11.99 6.01 -2.42
C MET A 59 -11.04 5.63 -3.55
N SER A 60 -10.37 6.62 -4.16
CA SER A 60 -9.34 6.36 -5.17
C SER A 60 -8.18 5.54 -4.61
N MET A 61 -7.65 5.92 -3.45
CA MET A 61 -6.56 5.17 -2.79
C MET A 61 -7.01 3.80 -2.28
N TYR A 62 -8.25 3.68 -1.81
CA TYR A 62 -8.83 2.39 -1.45
C TYR A 62 -8.86 1.44 -2.65
N LEU A 63 -9.35 1.90 -3.80
CA LEU A 63 -9.36 1.09 -5.02
C LEU A 63 -7.95 0.70 -5.47
N ALA A 64 -7.02 1.66 -5.50
CA ALA A 64 -5.62 1.41 -5.84
C ALA A 64 -5.03 0.30 -4.96
N LYS A 65 -5.26 0.38 -3.65
CA LYS A 65 -4.79 -0.62 -2.69
C LYS A 65 -5.40 -2.00 -2.97
N ARG A 66 -6.71 -2.07 -3.18
CA ARG A 66 -7.39 -3.35 -3.47
C ARG A 66 -6.88 -3.99 -4.76
N LEU A 67 -6.62 -3.19 -5.79
CA LEU A 67 -6.03 -3.68 -7.04
C LEU A 67 -4.59 -4.16 -6.81
N TYR A 68 -3.76 -3.40 -6.09
CA TYR A 68 -2.41 -3.82 -5.75
C TYR A 68 -2.39 -5.16 -4.98
N GLU A 69 -3.28 -5.32 -4.00
CA GLU A 69 -3.38 -6.54 -3.18
C GLU A 69 -3.60 -7.80 -4.02
N THR A 70 -4.27 -7.71 -5.18
CA THR A 70 -4.45 -8.86 -6.09
C THR A 70 -3.15 -9.38 -6.69
N GLY A 71 -2.13 -8.53 -6.83
CA GLY A 71 -0.81 -8.87 -7.36
C GLY A 71 0.32 -8.90 -6.32
N ALA A 72 0.04 -8.51 -5.08
CA ALA A 72 1.03 -8.34 -4.02
C ALA A 72 1.84 -9.62 -3.75
N ASP A 73 1.18 -10.77 -3.79
CA ASP A 73 1.83 -12.07 -3.56
C ASP A 73 2.84 -12.40 -4.66
N SER A 74 2.50 -12.08 -5.91
CA SER A 74 3.40 -12.25 -7.05
C SER A 74 4.61 -11.32 -6.95
N HIS A 75 4.40 -10.04 -6.62
CA HIS A 75 5.51 -9.09 -6.42
C HIS A 75 6.44 -9.53 -5.29
N TYR A 76 5.88 -9.99 -4.17
CA TYR A 76 6.68 -10.49 -3.06
C TYR A 76 7.48 -11.75 -3.44
N ALA A 77 6.87 -12.66 -4.21
CA ALA A 77 7.55 -13.84 -4.73
C ALA A 77 8.70 -13.45 -5.68
N GLN A 78 8.50 -12.49 -6.57
CA GLN A 78 9.55 -11.97 -7.45
C GLN A 78 10.72 -11.39 -6.66
N CYS A 79 10.46 -10.58 -5.62
CA CYS A 79 11.52 -10.05 -4.77
C CYS A 79 12.31 -11.16 -4.06
N LYS A 80 11.66 -12.25 -3.62
CA LYS A 80 12.34 -13.44 -3.06
C LYS A 80 13.22 -14.19 -4.07
N THR A 81 12.97 -14.07 -5.38
CA THR A 81 13.87 -14.64 -6.39
C THR A 81 15.13 -13.79 -6.61
N LEU A 82 15.05 -12.50 -6.31
CA LEU A 82 16.13 -11.54 -6.51
C LEU A 82 17.01 -11.37 -5.26
N HIS A 83 16.46 -11.63 -4.07
CA HIS A 83 17.12 -11.40 -2.80
C HIS A 83 16.98 -12.60 -1.86
N ALA A 84 18.08 -12.97 -1.23
CA ALA A 84 18.11 -14.06 -0.24
C ALA A 84 17.70 -13.58 1.16
N GLU A 85 18.05 -12.34 1.52
CA GLU A 85 17.81 -11.79 2.84
C GLU A 85 16.43 -11.15 2.96
N LYS A 86 15.72 -11.43 4.07
CA LYS A 86 14.35 -10.93 4.30
C LYS A 86 14.26 -9.41 4.19
N GLU A 87 15.23 -8.69 4.75
CA GLU A 87 15.25 -7.23 4.72
C GLU A 87 15.27 -6.68 3.28
N GLN A 88 16.12 -7.26 2.42
CA GLN A 88 16.22 -6.88 1.02
C GLN A 88 14.94 -7.23 0.23
N VAL A 89 14.33 -8.39 0.52
CA VAL A 89 13.02 -8.76 -0.05
C VAL A 89 11.95 -7.73 0.32
N ASP A 90 11.91 -7.33 1.59
CA ASP A 90 10.95 -6.36 2.11
C ASP A 90 11.17 -4.96 1.51
N GLU A 91 12.41 -4.53 1.32
CA GLU A 91 12.76 -3.29 0.63
C GLU A 91 12.36 -3.30 -0.85
N CYS A 92 12.67 -4.38 -1.58
CA CYS A 92 12.22 -4.58 -2.96
C CYS A 92 10.69 -4.53 -3.07
N PHE A 93 9.99 -5.17 -2.13
CA PHE A 93 8.53 -5.18 -2.11
C PHE A 93 7.95 -3.80 -1.82
N LYS A 94 8.52 -3.03 -0.89
CA LYS A 94 8.15 -1.64 -0.64
C LYS A 94 8.41 -0.75 -1.86
N ALA A 95 9.56 -0.88 -2.52
CA ALA A 95 9.87 -0.13 -3.73
C ALA A 95 8.87 -0.40 -4.87
N THR A 96 8.44 -1.66 -5.00
CA THR A 96 7.39 -2.06 -5.96
C THR A 96 6.04 -1.40 -5.63
N GLN A 97 5.67 -1.32 -4.35
CA GLN A 97 4.49 -0.59 -3.91
C GLN A 97 4.57 0.90 -4.25
N VAL A 98 5.69 1.55 -3.91
CA VAL A 98 5.91 2.98 -4.20
C VAL A 98 5.72 3.25 -5.70
N LYS A 99 6.39 2.47 -6.56
CA LYS A 99 6.25 2.61 -8.01
C LYS A 99 4.81 2.46 -8.49
N TYR A 100 4.07 1.50 -7.94
CA TYR A 100 2.66 1.31 -8.28
C TYR A 100 1.81 2.52 -7.91
N TYR A 101 1.92 3.02 -6.68
CA TYR A 101 1.11 4.14 -6.21
C TYR A 101 1.52 5.46 -6.89
N ASP A 102 2.80 5.67 -7.17
CA ASP A 102 3.27 6.83 -7.92
C ASP A 102 2.70 6.84 -9.34
N ASN A 103 2.68 5.67 -10.01
CA ASN A 103 2.03 5.53 -11.31
C ASN A 103 0.51 5.81 -11.21
N TRP A 104 -0.15 5.34 -10.15
CA TRP A 104 -1.57 5.62 -9.91
C TRP A 104 -1.87 7.13 -9.87
N MET A 105 -0.98 7.93 -9.26
CA MET A 105 -1.15 9.38 -9.16
C MET A 105 -1.14 10.10 -10.51
N THR A 106 -0.53 9.50 -11.54
CA THR A 106 -0.48 10.07 -12.89
C THR A 106 -1.78 9.88 -13.67
N MET A 107 -2.66 8.98 -13.20
CA MET A 107 -3.94 8.74 -13.85
C MET A 107 -4.85 9.97 -13.74
N PRO A 108 -5.78 10.16 -14.71
CA PRO A 108 -6.82 11.16 -14.55
C PRO A 108 -7.63 10.86 -13.27
N PRO A 109 -8.09 11.89 -12.54
CA PRO A 109 -8.86 11.68 -11.33
C PRO A 109 -10.13 10.90 -11.67
N MET A 110 -10.35 9.80 -10.96
CA MET A 110 -11.59 9.04 -11.08
C MET A 110 -12.75 9.93 -10.62
N LYS A 111 -13.62 10.28 -11.56
CA LYS A 111 -14.90 10.90 -11.23
C LYS A 111 -15.83 9.77 -10.82
N LEU A 112 -16.11 9.63 -9.53
CA LEU A 112 -17.20 8.78 -9.09
C LEU A 112 -18.49 9.38 -9.67
N ALA A 113 -19.22 8.58 -10.44
CA ALA A 113 -20.48 8.98 -11.05
C ALA A 113 -21.43 9.47 -9.94
N LYS A 114 -22.08 10.62 -10.18
CA LYS A 114 -23.07 11.21 -9.27
C LYS A 114 -24.34 10.37 -9.24
#